data_AF-A0A524NEL9-F1
#
_entry.id   AF-A0A524NEL9-F1
#
_cell.length_a   1.000
_cell.length_b   1.000
_cell.length_c   1.000
_cell.angle_alpha   90.00
_cell.angle_beta   90.00
_cell.angle_gamma   90.00
#
_symmetry.space_group_name_H-M   'P 1'
#
loop_
_entity.id
_entity.type
_entity.pdbx_description
1 polymer ?
#
loop_
_entity_poly.entity_id
_entity_poly.type
_entity_poly.pdbx_seq_one_letter_code
_entity_poly.pdbx_strand_id
1 'polypeptide(L)'
;GASAARRRRLEAAGAEIVEIGRAGGEARRGKHENAGWKYVLPELGRRGVHELLIEGGAGVATSALRAGVVNELTIFYNARLIGSDGVPMVGELGVRSPAGALRPVRSEWTSCGPDLVWTALFEPAPKLAKIIR
;
A
#
# COMPACT_ATOMS: atom_id res chain seq x y z
N GLY A 1 -2.45 -8.65 17.39
CA GLY A 1 -3.10 -7.37 17.05
C GLY A 1 -2.50 -6.26 17.88
N ALA A 2 -3.05 -5.05 17.81
CA ALA A 2 -2.77 -3.99 18.79
C ALA A 2 -3.25 -4.43 20.20
N SER A 3 -2.68 -3.88 21.26
CA SER A 3 -3.14 -4.21 22.63
C SER A 3 -4.56 -3.69 22.88
N ALA A 4 -5.30 -4.37 23.75
CA ALA A 4 -6.66 -3.96 24.14
C ALA A 4 -6.69 -2.52 24.69
N ALA A 5 -5.63 -2.11 25.40
CA ALA A 5 -5.48 -0.74 25.88
C ALA A 5 -5.35 0.28 24.73
N ARG A 6 -4.59 -0.05 23.67
CA ARG A 6 -4.46 0.83 22.49
C ARG A 6 -5.75 0.91 21.70
N ARG A 7 -6.46 -0.21 21.54
CA ARG A 7 -7.78 -0.25 20.89
C ARG A 7 -8.78 0.67 21.59
N ARG A 8 -8.95 0.50 22.91
CA ARG A 8 -9.86 1.33 23.71
C ARG A 8 -9.56 2.83 23.59
N ARG A 9 -8.29 3.22 23.55
CA ARG A 9 -7.92 4.63 23.37
C ARG A 9 -8.35 5.20 22.03
N LEU A 10 -8.27 4.41 20.95
CA LEU A 10 -8.71 4.84 19.63
C LEU A 10 -10.24 4.92 19.54
N GLU A 11 -10.94 3.91 20.07
CA GLU A 11 -12.41 3.91 20.15
C GLU A 11 -12.93 5.08 20.99
N ALA A 12 -12.29 5.37 22.13
CA ALA A 12 -12.63 6.54 22.96
C ALA A 12 -12.37 7.88 22.26
N ALA A 13 -11.47 7.92 21.27
CA ALA A 13 -11.24 9.08 20.41
C ALA A 13 -12.20 9.14 19.21
N GLY A 14 -13.18 8.23 19.12
CA GLY A 14 -14.19 8.19 18.05
C GLY A 14 -13.78 7.37 16.83
N ALA A 15 -12.63 6.69 16.86
CA ALA A 15 -12.23 5.82 15.76
C ALA A 15 -13.05 4.52 15.77
N GLU A 16 -13.64 4.17 14.63
CA GLU A 16 -14.15 2.82 14.41
C GLU A 16 -12.98 1.85 14.21
N ILE A 17 -12.99 0.72 14.92
CA ILE A 17 -11.94 -0.30 14.81
C ILE A 17 -12.49 -1.55 14.13
N VAL A 18 -11.99 -1.79 12.92
CA VAL A 18 -12.24 -3.03 12.19
C VAL A 18 -11.10 -4.01 12.46
N GLU A 19 -11.43 -5.15 13.04
CA GLU A 19 -10.46 -6.20 13.28
C GLU A 19 -10.40 -7.16 12.09
N ILE A 20 -9.24 -7.18 11.44
CA ILE A 20 -9.02 -7.96 10.23
C ILE A 20 -8.29 -9.24 10.59
N GLY A 21 -9.00 -10.37 10.47
CA GLY A 21 -8.50 -11.67 10.91
C GLY A 21 -7.23 -12.12 10.19
N ARG A 22 -6.33 -12.82 10.90
CA ARG A 22 -5.33 -13.69 10.27
C ARG A 22 -6.01 -15.03 10.00
N ALA A 23 -6.14 -15.45 8.74
CA ALA A 23 -6.42 -16.86 8.47
C ALA A 23 -5.25 -17.71 9.00
N GLY A 24 -5.51 -18.49 10.06
CA GLY A 24 -4.70 -19.60 10.58
C GLY A 24 -3.18 -19.44 10.55
N GLY A 25 -2.57 -19.07 11.67
CA GLY A 25 -1.12 -19.19 11.86
C GLY A 25 -0.57 -18.23 12.89
N GLU A 26 0.25 -18.76 13.80
CA GLU A 26 0.93 -18.03 14.87
C GLU A 26 1.59 -16.75 14.38
N ALA A 27 1.46 -15.70 15.18
CA ALA A 27 2.07 -14.40 14.93
C ALA A 27 3.60 -14.52 15.05
N ARG A 28 4.28 -14.90 13.96
CA ARG A 28 5.71 -14.65 13.81
C ARG A 28 5.91 -13.13 13.76
N ARG A 29 6.38 -12.59 14.88
CA ARG A 29 6.84 -11.21 15.04
C ARG A 29 7.94 -10.99 13.99
N GLY A 30 7.63 -10.21 12.94
CA GLY A 30 8.60 -9.91 11.87
C GLY A 30 8.08 -10.00 10.44
N LYS A 31 6.89 -10.55 10.16
CA LYS A 31 6.38 -10.65 8.79
C LYS A 31 5.05 -9.93 8.59
N HIS A 32 5.13 -8.63 8.30
CA HIS A 32 4.05 -7.82 7.70
C HIS A 32 3.85 -8.16 6.21
N GLU A 33 4.08 -9.42 5.83
CA GLU A 33 4.38 -9.79 4.43
C GLU A 33 3.15 -9.96 3.55
N ASN A 34 1.96 -9.86 4.11
CA ASN A 34 0.73 -9.60 3.37
C ASN A 34 -0.18 -8.86 4.34
N ALA A 35 0.02 -7.54 4.43
CA ALA A 35 -0.95 -6.65 5.06
C ALA A 35 -2.34 -7.02 4.55
N GLY A 36 -3.35 -6.98 5.42
CA GLY A 36 -4.67 -7.60 5.21
C GLY A 36 -5.48 -7.05 4.03
N TRP A 37 -4.88 -6.53 2.96
CA TRP A 37 -5.51 -6.01 1.74
C TRP A 37 -6.60 -6.93 1.19
N LYS A 38 -6.40 -8.25 1.20
CA LYS A 38 -7.44 -9.23 0.82
C LYS A 38 -8.72 -9.20 1.67
N TYR A 39 -8.66 -8.55 2.82
CA TYR A 39 -9.78 -8.36 3.74
C TYR A 39 -10.19 -6.88 3.85
N VAL A 40 -9.22 -5.96 3.85
CA VAL A 40 -9.44 -4.50 3.87
C VAL A 40 -10.23 -4.07 2.65
N LEU A 41 -9.80 -4.46 1.44
CA LEU A 41 -10.40 -3.96 0.20
C LEU A 41 -11.86 -4.41 0.05
N PRO A 42 -12.23 -5.69 0.30
CA PRO A 42 -13.64 -6.08 0.30
C PRO A 42 -14.49 -5.36 1.35
N GLU A 43 -13.95 -5.13 2.55
CA GLU A 43 -14.67 -4.40 3.60
C GLU A 43 -14.91 -2.94 3.21
N LEU A 44 -13.91 -2.27 2.65
CA LEU A 44 -14.05 -0.92 2.10
C LEU A 44 -15.06 -0.89 0.94
N GLY A 45 -15.03 -1.88 0.06
CA GLY A 45 -16.02 -2.04 -1.02
C GLY A 45 -17.44 -2.21 -0.48
N ARG A 46 -17.65 -3.02 0.56
CA ARG A 46 -18.94 -3.15 1.26
C ARG A 46 -19.46 -1.84 1.85
N ARG A 47 -18.55 -0.92 2.17
CA ARG A 47 -18.86 0.44 2.67
C ARG A 47 -19.04 1.47 1.56
N GLY A 48 -19.01 1.06 0.28
CA GLY A 48 -19.17 1.94 -0.86
C GLY A 48 -17.91 2.73 -1.24
N VAL A 49 -16.74 2.33 -0.74
CA VAL A 49 -15.47 2.94 -1.14
C VAL A 49 -15.00 2.29 -2.44
N HIS A 50 -15.01 3.07 -3.52
CA HIS A 50 -14.61 2.62 -4.86
C HIS A 50 -13.20 3.05 -5.24
N GLU A 51 -12.70 4.13 -4.65
CA GLU A 51 -11.35 4.65 -4.83
C GLU A 51 -10.68 4.83 -3.47
N LEU A 52 -9.45 4.33 -3.35
CA LEU A 52 -8.68 4.38 -2.11
C LEU A 52 -7.32 5.04 -2.39
N LEU A 53 -7.10 6.21 -1.82
CA LEU A 53 -5.78 6.81 -1.75
C LEU A 53 -5.01 6.17 -0.58
N ILE A 54 -3.91 5.49 -0.90
CA ILE A 54 -3.05 4.86 0.10
C ILE A 54 -1.93 5.83 0.47
N GLU A 55 -2.12 6.54 1.58
CA GLU A 55 -1.07 7.35 2.20
C GLU A 55 -0.48 6.62 3.41
N GLY A 56 0.84 6.58 3.50
CA GLY A 56 1.51 5.93 4.60
C GLY A 56 3.01 5.81 4.39
N GLY A 57 3.70 5.37 5.44
CA GLY A 57 5.14 5.10 5.36
C GLY A 57 5.47 3.92 4.47
N ALA A 58 6.77 3.74 4.23
CA ALA A 58 7.33 2.72 3.33
C ALA A 58 6.74 1.32 3.52
N GLY A 59 6.46 0.90 4.76
CA GLY A 59 5.88 -0.41 5.04
C GLY A 59 4.49 -0.61 4.42
N VAL A 60 3.62 0.41 4.45
CA VAL A 60 2.27 0.34 3.86
C VAL A 60 2.38 0.28 2.35
N ALA A 61 3.13 1.19 1.74
CA ALA A 61 3.37 1.24 0.30
C ALA A 61 3.96 -0.08 -0.23
N THR A 62 5.00 -0.60 0.43
CA THR A 62 5.63 -1.90 0.09
C THR A 62 4.62 -3.03 0.14
N SER A 63 3.79 -3.09 1.19
CA SER A 63 2.81 -4.16 1.34
C SER A 63 1.72 -4.12 0.27
N ALA A 64 1.29 -2.93 -0.16
CA ALA A 64 0.31 -2.76 -1.22
C ALA A 64 0.88 -3.16 -2.59
N LEU A 65 2.10 -2.69 -2.89
CA LEU A 65 2.83 -3.04 -4.12
C LEU A 65 3.09 -4.54 -4.21
N ARG A 66 3.57 -5.18 -3.12
CA ARG A 66 3.74 -6.64 -3.07
C ARG A 66 2.44 -7.41 -3.24
N ALA A 67 1.33 -6.89 -2.70
CA ALA A 67 0.02 -7.52 -2.81
C ALA A 67 -0.61 -7.37 -4.22
N GLY A 68 -0.04 -6.52 -5.09
CA GLY A 68 -0.54 -6.29 -6.44
C GLY A 68 -1.90 -5.58 -6.46
N VAL A 69 -2.18 -4.77 -5.44
CA VAL A 69 -3.47 -4.07 -5.27
C VAL A 69 -3.42 -2.61 -5.72
N VAL A 70 -2.26 -2.14 -6.18
CA VAL A 70 -2.02 -0.76 -6.60
C VAL A 70 -2.30 -0.66 -8.09
N ASN A 71 -3.27 0.16 -8.47
CA ASN A 71 -3.60 0.46 -9.86
C ASN A 71 -2.90 1.72 -10.37
N GLU A 72 -2.68 2.70 -9.49
CA GLU A 72 -2.02 3.96 -9.79
C GLU A 72 -1.00 4.28 -8.70
N LEU A 73 0.17 4.78 -9.11
CA LEU A 73 1.22 5.26 -8.23
C LEU A 73 1.61 6.67 -8.63
N THR A 74 1.60 7.58 -7.65
CA THR A 74 2.04 8.97 -7.83
C THR A 74 3.25 9.23 -6.97
N ILE A 75 4.38 9.55 -7.60
CA ILE A 75 5.64 9.87 -6.93
C ILE A 75 5.91 11.36 -7.07
N PHE A 76 6.05 12.05 -5.94
CA PHE A 76 6.56 13.41 -5.88
C PHE A 76 8.07 13.36 -5.67
N TYR A 77 8.81 13.77 -6.69
CA TYR A 77 10.26 13.87 -6.67
C TYR A 77 10.66 15.33 -6.43
N ASN A 78 11.24 15.59 -5.26
CA ASN A 78 11.77 16.90 -4.92
C ASN A 78 13.21 17.06 -5.45
N ALA A 79 13.60 18.29 -5.78
CA ALA A 79 14.95 18.60 -6.23
C ALA A 79 15.97 18.69 -5.07
N ARG A 80 15.86 17.84 -4.04
CA ARG A 80 16.75 17.81 -2.87
C ARG A 80 17.47 16.49 -2.78
N LEU A 81 18.77 16.54 -2.49
CA LEU A 81 19.61 15.37 -2.30
C LEU A 81 19.79 15.13 -0.80
N ILE A 82 19.39 13.95 -0.32
CA ILE A 82 19.56 13.55 1.08
C ILE A 82 20.79 12.63 1.18
N GLY A 83 20.79 11.52 0.43
CA GLY A 83 21.84 10.51 0.49
C GLY A 83 21.30 9.19 1.02
N SER A 84 22.21 8.29 1.41
CA SER A 84 21.86 6.95 1.93
C SER A 84 21.26 6.96 3.33
N ASP A 85 21.31 8.09 4.02
CA ASP A 85 20.65 8.39 5.29
C ASP A 85 19.14 8.70 5.13
N GLY A 86 18.67 8.86 3.89
CA GLY A 86 17.25 9.01 3.58
C GLY A 86 16.41 7.78 3.92
N VAL A 87 15.12 8.00 4.21
CA VAL A 87 14.16 6.93 4.44
C VAL A 87 13.65 6.41 3.07
N PRO A 88 13.77 5.10 2.77
CA PRO A 88 13.26 4.54 1.51
C PRO A 88 11.75 4.73 1.36
N MET A 89 11.29 5.14 0.18
CA MET A 89 9.85 5.25 -0.13
C MET A 89 9.16 3.87 -0.19
N VAL A 90 9.88 2.88 -0.70
CA VAL A 90 9.44 1.49 -0.83
C VAL A 90 10.57 0.60 -0.32
N GLY A 91 10.23 -0.36 0.53
CA GLY A 91 11.13 -1.40 0.99
C GLY A 91 11.34 -2.49 -0.06
N GLU A 92 11.85 -3.64 0.37
CA GLU A 92 12.15 -4.73 -0.56
C GLU A 92 10.89 -5.21 -1.31
N LEU A 93 10.93 -5.32 -2.62
CA LEU A 93 9.84 -5.91 -3.42
C LEU A 93 10.07 -7.38 -3.79
N GLY A 94 11.24 -7.95 -3.47
CA GLY A 94 11.58 -9.33 -3.82
C GLY A 94 11.86 -9.56 -5.31
N VAL A 95 12.16 -8.48 -6.05
CA VAL A 95 12.52 -8.53 -7.47
C VAL A 95 13.90 -9.18 -7.62
N ARG A 96 13.97 -10.28 -8.38
CA ARG A 96 15.23 -11.04 -8.62
C ARG A 96 15.86 -10.76 -9.98
N SER A 97 15.14 -10.10 -10.86
CA SER A 97 15.60 -9.70 -12.19
C SER A 97 14.80 -8.49 -12.68
N PRO A 98 15.36 -7.66 -13.60
CA PRO A 98 14.63 -6.52 -14.16
C PRO A 98 13.28 -6.88 -14.79
N ALA A 99 13.19 -8.07 -15.42
CA ALA A 99 11.94 -8.56 -16.01
C ALA A 99 10.84 -8.85 -14.97
N GLY A 100 11.21 -9.08 -13.71
CA GLY A 100 10.28 -9.29 -12.60
C GLY A 100 9.91 -8.01 -11.84
N ALA A 101 10.39 -6.84 -12.28
CA ALA A 101 10.05 -5.56 -11.67
C ALA A 101 8.63 -5.12 -12.07
N LEU A 102 7.97 -4.35 -11.20
CA LEU A 102 6.71 -3.70 -11.53
C LEU A 102 6.96 -2.70 -12.66
N ARG A 103 6.27 -2.87 -13.78
CA ARG A 103 6.34 -1.99 -14.93
C ARG A 103 4.96 -1.40 -15.21
N PRO A 104 4.81 -0.07 -15.24
CA PRO A 104 3.54 0.54 -15.58
C PRO A 104 3.23 0.34 -17.07
N VAL A 105 1.93 0.27 -17.38
CA VAL A 105 1.43 0.20 -18.77
C VAL A 105 1.27 1.59 -19.38
N ARG A 106 1.08 2.60 -18.54
CA ARG A 106 1.05 4.02 -18.92
C ARG A 106 1.66 4.84 -17.79
N SER A 107 2.38 5.90 -18.14
CA SER A 107 2.83 6.87 -17.15
C SER A 107 3.04 8.23 -17.77
N GLU A 108 2.97 9.27 -16.95
CA GLU A 108 3.22 10.64 -17.33
C GLU A 108 4.09 11.35 -16.30
N TRP A 109 4.78 12.39 -16.76
CA TRP A 109 5.55 13.30 -15.91
C TRP A 109 4.95 14.70 -16.01
N THR A 110 4.73 15.33 -14.87
CA THR A 110 4.28 16.72 -14.78
C THR A 110 5.15 17.49 -13.77
N SER A 111 5.02 18.81 -13.77
CA SER A 111 5.66 19.66 -12.75
C SER A 111 4.65 20.11 -11.71
N CYS A 112 5.04 20.14 -10.44
CA CYS A 112 4.28 20.71 -9.34
C CYS A 112 5.17 21.70 -8.59
N GLY A 113 5.13 22.98 -8.99
CA GLY A 113 6.07 23.98 -8.49
C GLY A 113 7.52 23.57 -8.82
N PRO A 114 8.43 23.46 -7.83
CA PRO A 114 9.81 23.03 -8.04
C PRO A 114 9.98 21.50 -8.14
N ASP A 115 8.92 20.73 -7.91
CA ASP A 115 8.97 19.27 -7.85
C ASP A 115 8.50 18.65 -9.17
N LEU A 116 8.97 17.43 -9.46
CA LEU A 116 8.47 16.59 -10.54
C LEU A 116 7.48 15.57 -9.99
N VAL A 117 6.41 15.32 -10.73
CA VAL A 117 5.40 14.32 -10.38
C VAL A 117 5.38 13.26 -11.46
N TRP A 118 5.59 12.01 -11.06
CA TRP A 118 5.41 10.85 -11.93
C TRP A 118 4.16 10.09 -11.53
N THR A 119 3.19 10.03 -12.44
CA THR A 119 1.98 9.24 -12.27
C THR A 119 2.07 8.02 -13.17
N ALA A 120 1.89 6.83 -12.59
CA ALA A 120 2.11 5.56 -13.25
C ALA A 120 0.92 4.61 -13.02
N LEU A 121 0.34 4.12 -14.10
CA LEU A 121 -0.75 3.15 -14.09
C LEU A 121 -0.25 1.73 -14.31
N PHE A 122 -0.75 0.82 -13.49
CA PHE A 122 -0.48 -0.62 -13.57
C PHE A 122 -1.76 -1.35 -13.95
N GLU A 123 -1.62 -2.41 -14.74
CA GLU A 123 -2.74 -3.34 -14.92
C GLU A 123 -3.06 -4.03 -13.58
N PRO A 124 -4.34 -4.16 -13.21
CA PRO A 124 -4.70 -4.91 -12.03
C PRO A 124 -4.19 -6.34 -12.16
N ALA A 125 -3.63 -6.89 -11.07
CA ALA A 125 -3.26 -8.30 -11.05
C ALA A 125 -4.48 -9.17 -11.45
N PRO A 126 -4.34 -10.14 -12.37
CA PRO A 126 -5.46 -10.92 -12.91
C PRO A 126 -6.36 -11.60 -11.86
N LYS A 127 -5.85 -11.76 -10.63
CA LYS A 127 -6.54 -12.44 -9.51
C LYS A 127 -7.61 -11.58 -8.83
N LEU A 128 -7.60 -10.26 -8.95
CA LEU A 128 -8.64 -9.38 -8.38
C LEU A 128 -9.79 -9.09 -9.35
N ALA A 129 -9.60 -9.26 -10.66
CA ALA A 129 -10.64 -9.10 -11.67
C ALA A 129 -11.84 -10.07 -11.48
N LYS A 130 -11.70 -11.11 -10.67
CA LYS A 130 -12.76 -12.07 -10.34
C LYS A 130 -13.56 -11.73 -9.07
N ILE A 131 -13.15 -10.74 -8.29
CA ILE A 131 -13.81 -10.34 -7.03
C ILE A 131 -14.74 -9.13 -7.24
N ILE A 132 -14.58 -8.41 -8.36
CA ILE A 132 -15.41 -7.27 -8.75
C ILE A 132 -16.21 -7.66 -10.00
N ARG A 133 -17.25 -8.47 -9.81
CA ARG A 133 -18.39 -8.63 -10.72
C ARG A 133 -19.65 -8.83 -9.91
#